data_AF-A0A8J3LSU9-F1
#
_entry.id   AF-A0A8J3LSU9-F1
#
_cell.length_a   1.000
_cell.length_b   1.000
_cell.length_c   1.000
_cell.angle_alpha   90.00
_cell.angle_beta   90.00
_cell.angle_gamma   90.00
#
_symmetry.space_group_name_H-M   'P 1'
#
loop_
_entity.id
_entity.type
_entity.pdbx_description
1 polymer ?
#
loop_
_entity_poly.entity_id
_entity_poly.type
_entity_poly.pdbx_seq_one_letter_code
_entity_poly.pdbx_strand_id
1 'polypeptide(L)'
;MLIQNRREAVGAWRRLDRRTRHDLLNSRTPHPDPRIAAVAAAYAGVSLGRAAMLRRVLLAMAWGAFVLVAVAVAAVVIEVTSGSKAGFTLLPLLTVGAIVVYLWRLMRRQIALTRMETLNSQSLPVAAPPPMPSGTPSDGEPLVVGYDFKALRGSWALSAVLIIGVPALAIATGRPYIYIPMTIAMGAMAIFTIVTTARVVARRKTPVLVLDSTGVSLPQYDFTVPWPQIATVRVLPLPRGSGRRGKHRMIVFVPLDNQLILQSAPPKLANSMRRAMGFYGSPIVVMDKGLNTGAEEIVGAAATLGGVQAERTGAAPTP
;
A
#
# COMPACT_ATOMS: atom_id res chain seq x y z
N MET A 1 7.07 -27.56 -2.32
CA MET A 1 8.28 -26.96 -2.96
C MET A 1 8.11 -25.45 -2.92
N LEU A 2 8.81 -24.75 -2.01
CA LEU A 2 8.69 -23.30 -1.88
C LEU A 2 9.59 -22.64 -2.92
N ILE A 3 9.00 -21.95 -3.91
CA ILE A 3 9.76 -21.20 -4.92
C ILE A 3 10.34 -19.95 -4.25
N GLN A 4 11.62 -20.01 -3.86
CA GLN A 4 12.26 -18.94 -3.11
C GLN A 4 12.86 -17.84 -4.02
N ASN A 5 13.14 -18.15 -5.30
CA ASN A 5 13.82 -17.23 -6.21
C ASN A 5 12.86 -16.53 -7.19
N ARG A 6 13.04 -15.22 -7.38
CA ARG A 6 12.32 -14.39 -8.36
C ARG A 6 12.42 -14.96 -9.78
N ARG A 7 13.59 -15.47 -10.19
CA ARG A 7 13.78 -16.01 -11.54
C ARG A 7 12.99 -17.30 -11.74
N GLU A 8 12.97 -18.17 -10.74
CA GLU A 8 12.21 -19.42 -10.75
C GLU A 8 10.72 -19.17 -10.80
N ALA A 9 10.20 -18.24 -9.98
CA ALA A 9 8.78 -17.89 -9.99
C ALA A 9 8.33 -17.35 -11.36
N VAL A 10 9.14 -16.48 -11.99
CA VAL A 10 8.84 -15.96 -13.33
C VAL A 10 8.97 -17.05 -14.39
N GLY A 11 9.96 -17.93 -14.28
CA GLY A 11 10.16 -19.07 -15.18
C GLY A 11 9.00 -20.05 -15.12
N ALA A 12 8.62 -20.48 -13.91
CA ALA A 12 7.47 -21.37 -13.67
C ALA A 12 6.17 -20.75 -14.19
N TRP A 13 5.93 -19.46 -13.94
CA TRP A 13 4.77 -18.75 -14.48
C TRP A 13 4.75 -18.76 -16.01
N ARG A 14 5.89 -18.53 -16.67
CA ARG A 14 5.97 -18.52 -18.15
C ARG A 14 5.75 -19.90 -18.77
N ARG A 15 6.02 -20.99 -18.03
CA ARG A 15 5.76 -22.37 -18.46
C ARG A 15 4.28 -22.75 -18.39
N LEU A 16 3.46 -22.02 -17.64
CA LEU A 16 2.01 -22.21 -17.66
C LEU A 16 1.45 -21.77 -19.01
N ASP A 17 0.46 -22.51 -19.50
CA ASP A 17 -0.22 -22.17 -20.76
C ASP A 17 -0.81 -20.76 -20.72
N ARG A 18 -0.91 -20.11 -21.89
CA ARG A 18 -1.43 -18.74 -22.01
C ARG A 18 -2.87 -18.65 -21.48
N ARG A 19 -3.69 -19.67 -21.73
CA ARG A 19 -5.08 -19.71 -21.25
C ARG A 19 -5.14 -19.80 -19.74
N THR A 20 -4.39 -20.72 -19.13
CA THR A 20 -4.28 -20.87 -17.67
C THR A 20 -3.83 -19.58 -17.00
N ARG A 21 -2.83 -18.88 -17.56
CA ARG A 21 -2.39 -17.58 -17.01
C ARG A 21 -3.48 -16.50 -17.09
N HIS A 22 -4.21 -16.45 -18.20
CA HIS A 22 -5.31 -15.51 -18.36
C HIS A 22 -6.45 -15.81 -17.38
N ASP A 23 -6.78 -17.08 -17.19
CA ASP A 23 -7.82 -17.53 -16.27
C ASP A 23 -7.43 -17.23 -14.82
N LEU A 24 -6.17 -17.50 -14.43
CA LEU A 24 -5.65 -17.15 -13.09
C LEU A 24 -5.69 -15.64 -12.80
N LEU A 25 -5.46 -14.78 -13.80
CA LEU A 25 -5.51 -13.33 -13.62
C LEU A 25 -6.95 -12.79 -13.50
N ASN A 26 -7.93 -13.48 -14.07
CA ASN A 26 -9.32 -13.04 -14.08
C ASN A 26 -10.21 -13.79 -13.08
N SER A 27 -9.75 -14.95 -12.57
CA SER A 27 -10.50 -15.79 -11.65
C SER A 27 -10.82 -15.06 -10.34
N ARG A 28 -11.97 -15.44 -9.76
CA ARG A 28 -12.41 -15.04 -8.41
C ARG A 28 -12.32 -16.18 -7.41
N THR A 29 -11.93 -17.37 -7.86
CA THR A 29 -11.79 -18.57 -7.03
C THR A 29 -10.35 -19.10 -7.10
N PRO A 30 -9.87 -19.79 -6.05
CA PRO A 30 -8.58 -20.46 -6.06
C PRO A 30 -8.51 -21.49 -7.19
N HIS A 31 -7.31 -21.71 -7.75
CA HIS A 31 -7.14 -22.76 -8.76
C HIS A 31 -7.26 -24.14 -8.10
N PRO A 32 -7.96 -25.12 -8.70
CA PRO A 32 -8.18 -26.45 -8.10
C PRO A 32 -6.86 -27.24 -7.91
N ASP A 33 -5.90 -27.07 -8.82
CA ASP A 33 -4.56 -27.66 -8.66
C ASP A 33 -3.68 -26.81 -7.72
N PRO A 34 -3.26 -27.34 -6.55
CA PRO A 34 -2.43 -26.62 -5.58
C PRO A 34 -1.04 -26.28 -6.12
N ARG A 35 -0.50 -27.02 -7.10
CA ARG A 35 0.80 -26.72 -7.72
C ARG A 35 0.72 -25.45 -8.56
N ILE A 36 -0.35 -25.30 -9.34
CA ILE A 36 -0.60 -24.11 -10.14
C ILE A 36 -0.91 -22.92 -9.23
N ALA A 37 -1.69 -23.13 -8.17
CA ALA A 37 -1.95 -22.12 -7.14
C ALA A 37 -0.63 -21.60 -6.51
N ALA A 38 0.29 -22.50 -6.13
CA ALA A 38 1.59 -22.13 -5.58
C ALA A 38 2.43 -21.30 -6.57
N VAL A 39 2.46 -21.66 -7.85
CA VAL A 39 3.17 -20.88 -8.90
C VAL A 39 2.54 -19.50 -9.08
N ALA A 40 1.21 -19.41 -9.08
CA ALA A 40 0.48 -18.16 -9.18
C ALA A 40 0.77 -17.23 -7.98
N ALA A 41 0.68 -17.75 -6.76
CA ALA A 41 0.99 -17.00 -5.54
C ALA A 41 2.44 -16.51 -5.52
N ALA A 42 3.41 -17.38 -5.85
CA ALA A 42 4.82 -17.01 -5.93
C ALA A 42 5.09 -15.92 -6.98
N TYR A 43 4.50 -16.05 -8.18
CA TYR A 43 4.63 -15.03 -9.22
C TYR A 43 4.00 -13.70 -8.81
N ALA A 44 2.82 -13.73 -8.18
CA ALA A 44 2.13 -12.54 -7.71
C ALA A 44 2.96 -11.79 -6.66
N GLY A 45 3.47 -12.48 -5.63
CA GLY A 45 4.30 -11.86 -4.60
C GLY A 45 5.58 -11.22 -5.17
N VAL A 46 6.24 -11.90 -6.12
CA VAL A 46 7.40 -11.35 -6.85
C VAL A 46 7.03 -10.12 -7.69
N SER A 47 5.84 -10.13 -8.30
CA SER A 47 5.34 -9.05 -9.17
C SER A 47 4.85 -7.82 -8.41
N LEU A 48 4.33 -8.05 -7.20
CA LEU A 48 3.80 -7.06 -6.26
C LEU A 48 4.86 -6.43 -5.37
N GLY A 49 6.09 -6.99 -5.34
CA GLY A 49 7.21 -6.42 -4.60
C GLY A 49 7.31 -4.91 -4.78
N ARG A 50 7.18 -4.15 -3.69
CA ARG A 50 7.05 -2.67 -3.70
C ARG A 50 8.18 -1.97 -4.46
N ALA A 51 9.39 -2.51 -4.50
CA ALA A 51 10.49 -1.98 -5.32
C ALA A 51 10.19 -2.03 -6.84
N ALA A 52 9.58 -3.12 -7.32
CA ALA A 52 9.14 -3.22 -8.71
C ALA A 52 7.94 -2.32 -8.98
N MET A 53 7.03 -2.17 -8.00
CA MET A 53 5.89 -1.26 -8.08
C MET A 53 6.34 0.21 -8.15
N LEU A 54 7.18 0.65 -7.21
CA LEU A 54 7.70 2.01 -7.16
C LEU A 54 8.48 2.33 -8.45
N ARG A 55 9.34 1.41 -8.92
CA ARG A 55 10.06 1.58 -10.19
C ARG A 55 9.10 1.69 -11.39
N ARG A 56 8.05 0.87 -11.46
CA ARG A 56 7.04 0.95 -12.55
C ARG A 56 6.23 2.23 -12.48
N VAL A 57 5.84 2.69 -11.30
CA VAL A 57 5.11 3.94 -11.10
C VAL A 57 6.02 5.13 -11.41
N LEU A 58 7.27 5.13 -10.97
CA LEU A 58 8.26 6.16 -11.30
C LEU A 58 8.56 6.19 -12.81
N LEU A 59 8.76 5.04 -13.45
CA LEU A 59 8.92 4.96 -14.91
C LEU A 59 7.66 5.42 -15.64
N ALA A 60 6.48 5.06 -15.15
CA ALA A 60 5.20 5.53 -15.67
C ALA A 60 5.05 7.05 -15.56
N MET A 61 5.43 7.63 -14.42
CA MET A 61 5.39 9.08 -14.20
C MET A 61 6.44 9.80 -15.05
N ALA A 62 7.68 9.28 -15.13
CA ALA A 62 8.73 9.83 -15.96
C ALA A 62 8.35 9.78 -17.44
N TRP A 63 7.78 8.66 -17.89
CA TRP A 63 7.25 8.52 -19.25
C TRP A 63 6.08 9.45 -19.51
N GLY A 64 5.11 9.54 -18.57
CA GLY A 64 3.98 10.46 -18.67
C GLY A 64 4.41 11.92 -18.72
N ALA A 65 5.40 12.31 -17.93
CA ALA A 65 6.00 13.64 -17.96
C ALA A 65 6.70 13.91 -19.29
N PHE A 66 7.48 12.95 -19.80
CA PHE A 66 8.12 13.06 -21.11
C PHE A 66 7.08 13.22 -22.23
N VAL A 67 6.01 12.42 -22.23
CA VAL A 67 4.91 12.53 -23.20
C VAL A 67 4.22 13.89 -23.09
N LEU A 68 3.93 14.38 -21.88
CA LEU A 68 3.34 15.71 -21.67
C LEU A 68 4.22 16.82 -22.23
N VAL A 69 5.54 16.75 -22.02
CA VAL A 69 6.50 17.73 -22.57
C VAL A 69 6.52 17.64 -24.10
N ALA A 70 6.61 16.44 -24.67
CA ALA A 70 6.60 16.25 -26.12
C ALA A 70 5.31 16.76 -26.78
N VAL A 71 4.17 16.51 -26.13
CA VAL A 71 2.84 17.00 -26.56
C VAL A 71 2.76 18.51 -26.49
N ALA A 72 3.27 19.12 -25.41
CA ALA A 72 3.33 20.58 -25.30
C ALA A 72 4.21 21.20 -26.39
N VAL A 73 5.37 20.62 -26.68
CA VAL A 73 6.25 21.07 -27.77
C VAL A 73 5.55 20.93 -29.13
N ALA A 74 4.91 19.79 -29.40
CA ALA A 74 4.17 19.57 -30.64
C ALA A 74 3.01 20.56 -30.81
N ALA A 75 2.26 20.86 -29.73
CA ALA A 75 1.19 21.85 -29.77
C ALA A 75 1.71 23.25 -30.14
N VAL A 76 2.84 23.67 -29.57
CA VAL A 76 3.50 24.95 -29.91
C VAL A 76 3.93 24.97 -31.38
N VAL A 77 4.56 23.90 -31.87
CA VAL A 77 4.98 23.81 -33.28
C VAL A 77 3.77 23.88 -34.21
N ILE A 78 2.69 23.17 -33.90
CA ILE A 78 1.44 23.19 -34.68
C ILE A 78 0.84 24.59 -34.72
N GLU A 79 0.78 25.31 -33.60
CA GLU A 79 0.24 26.68 -33.62
C GLU A 79 1.11 27.63 -34.44
N VAL A 80 2.44 27.59 -34.25
CA VAL A 80 3.37 28.44 -35.01
C VAL A 80 3.28 28.17 -36.51
N THR A 81 3.09 26.92 -36.92
CA THR A 81 3.05 26.53 -38.35
C THR A 81 1.67 26.65 -38.99
N SER A 82 0.59 26.40 -38.25
CA SER A 82 -0.77 26.34 -38.81
C SER A 82 -1.67 27.52 -38.42
N GLY A 83 -1.27 28.33 -37.44
CA GLY A 83 -2.11 29.38 -36.84
C GLY A 83 -3.33 28.84 -36.07
N SER A 84 -3.50 27.52 -35.98
CA SER A 84 -4.66 26.89 -35.35
C SER A 84 -4.44 26.68 -33.85
N LYS A 85 -5.39 27.15 -33.05
CA LYS A 85 -5.44 26.93 -31.60
C LYS A 85 -5.99 25.54 -31.23
N ALA A 86 -6.49 24.77 -32.18
CA ALA A 86 -7.07 23.44 -31.92
C ALA A 86 -6.02 22.44 -31.38
N GLY A 87 -4.75 22.60 -31.78
CA GLY A 87 -3.64 21.81 -31.25
C GLY A 87 -3.41 22.03 -29.75
N PHE A 88 -3.81 23.17 -29.19
CA PHE A 88 -3.63 23.48 -27.77
C PHE A 88 -4.69 22.87 -26.86
N THR A 89 -5.88 22.59 -27.38
CA THR A 89 -6.98 22.04 -26.57
C THR A 89 -7.06 20.52 -26.70
N LEU A 90 -6.95 19.97 -27.90
CA LEU A 90 -7.16 18.55 -28.15
C LEU A 90 -5.98 17.67 -27.70
N LEU A 91 -4.73 18.09 -27.95
CA LEU A 91 -3.54 17.28 -27.64
C LEU A 91 -3.36 17.05 -26.13
N PRO A 92 -3.47 18.07 -25.25
CA PRO A 92 -3.41 17.85 -23.80
C PRO A 92 -4.56 16.98 -23.30
N LEU A 93 -5.78 17.18 -23.81
CA LEU A 93 -6.95 16.39 -23.41
C LEU A 93 -6.76 14.90 -23.74
N LEU A 94 -6.30 14.58 -24.96
CA LEU A 94 -5.99 13.22 -25.37
C LEU A 94 -4.85 12.62 -24.54
N THR A 95 -3.84 13.42 -24.21
CA THR A 95 -2.70 12.99 -23.39
C THR A 95 -3.12 12.65 -21.97
N VAL A 96 -3.92 13.51 -21.34
CA VAL A 96 -4.49 13.25 -20.01
C VAL A 96 -5.36 11.99 -20.07
N GLY A 97 -6.23 11.85 -21.09
CA GLY A 97 -7.04 10.65 -21.31
C GLY A 97 -6.19 9.38 -21.43
N ALA A 98 -5.11 9.41 -22.21
CA ALA A 98 -4.19 8.29 -22.37
C ALA A 98 -3.47 7.94 -21.06
N ILE A 99 -3.01 8.93 -20.30
CA ILE A 99 -2.39 8.75 -18.98
C ILE A 99 -3.38 8.09 -18.02
N VAL A 100 -4.64 8.56 -17.97
CA VAL A 100 -5.69 8.00 -17.11
C VAL A 100 -5.97 6.55 -17.49
N VAL A 101 -6.15 6.24 -18.78
CA VAL A 101 -6.37 4.85 -19.25
C VAL A 101 -5.18 3.96 -18.92
N TYR A 102 -3.96 4.46 -19.08
CA TYR A 102 -2.75 3.71 -18.75
C TYR A 102 -2.64 3.42 -17.24
N LEU A 103 -2.85 4.43 -16.39
CA LEU A 103 -2.87 4.27 -14.93
C LEU A 103 -3.98 3.32 -14.49
N TRP A 104 -5.17 3.41 -15.08
CA TRP A 104 -6.28 2.50 -14.83
C TRP A 104 -5.93 1.04 -15.17
N ARG A 105 -5.28 0.79 -16.31
CA ARG A 105 -4.78 -0.54 -16.69
C ARG A 105 -3.75 -1.06 -15.71
N LEU A 106 -2.83 -0.20 -15.28
CA LEU A 106 -1.83 -0.51 -14.25
C LEU A 106 -2.52 -0.91 -12.95
N MET A 107 -3.48 -0.12 -12.46
CA MET A 107 -4.23 -0.41 -11.24
C MET A 107 -5.04 -1.70 -11.34
N ARG A 108 -5.77 -1.94 -12.44
CA ARG A 108 -6.52 -3.19 -12.66
C ARG A 108 -5.60 -4.41 -12.58
N ARG A 109 -4.42 -4.33 -13.21
CA ARG A 109 -3.43 -5.41 -13.15
C ARG A 109 -2.90 -5.64 -11.73
N GLN A 110 -2.70 -4.58 -10.95
CA GLN A 110 -2.28 -4.71 -9.56
C GLN A 110 -3.35 -5.41 -8.72
N ILE A 111 -4.62 -5.00 -8.87
CA ILE A 111 -5.76 -5.63 -8.18
C ILE A 111 -5.86 -7.11 -8.53
N ALA A 112 -5.66 -7.47 -9.79
CA ALA A 112 -5.65 -8.86 -10.25
C ALA A 112 -4.51 -9.66 -9.62
N LEU A 113 -3.28 -9.13 -9.62
CA LEU A 113 -2.12 -9.80 -9.02
C LEU A 113 -2.28 -9.97 -7.52
N THR A 114 -2.76 -8.94 -6.82
CA THR A 114 -3.10 -9.02 -5.40
C THR A 114 -4.08 -10.16 -5.17
N ARG A 115 -5.22 -10.14 -5.84
CA ARG A 115 -6.26 -11.17 -5.69
C ARG A 115 -5.70 -12.58 -5.94
N MET A 116 -4.86 -12.71 -6.97
CA MET A 116 -4.23 -13.97 -7.30
C MET A 116 -3.29 -14.46 -6.19
N GLU A 117 -2.52 -13.56 -5.56
CA GLU A 117 -1.70 -13.89 -4.38
C GLU A 117 -2.59 -14.36 -3.23
N THR A 118 -3.64 -13.59 -2.91
CA THR A 118 -4.49 -13.83 -1.75
C THR A 118 -5.28 -15.12 -1.84
N LEU A 119 -5.89 -15.40 -3.01
CA LEU A 119 -6.72 -16.60 -3.20
C LEU A 119 -5.90 -17.88 -3.21
N ASN A 120 -4.68 -17.83 -3.76
CA ASN A 120 -3.86 -19.02 -3.94
C ASN A 120 -2.87 -19.26 -2.79
N SER A 121 -2.61 -18.26 -1.93
CA SER A 121 -1.85 -18.48 -0.70
C SER A 121 -2.69 -19.15 0.39
N GLN A 122 -4.00 -18.87 0.43
CA GLN A 122 -4.95 -19.49 1.36
C GLN A 122 -5.19 -20.97 1.11
N SER A 123 -5.01 -21.44 -0.12
CA SER A 123 -5.14 -22.87 -0.46
C SER A 123 -3.88 -23.68 -0.13
N LEU A 124 -2.81 -23.04 0.32
CA LEU A 124 -1.61 -23.74 0.79
C LEU A 124 -1.86 -24.26 2.22
N PRO A 125 -1.41 -25.50 2.53
CA PRO A 125 -1.56 -26.05 3.87
C PRO A 125 -0.90 -25.11 4.89
N VAL A 126 -1.72 -24.52 5.77
CA VAL A 126 -1.24 -23.69 6.88
C VAL A 126 -0.58 -24.61 7.89
N ALA A 127 0.68 -24.35 8.25
CA ALA A 127 1.34 -25.06 9.34
C ALA A 127 0.49 -24.95 10.61
N ALA A 128 0.38 -26.05 11.36
CA ALA A 128 -0.51 -26.15 12.52
C ALA A 128 -0.39 -24.92 13.45
N PRO A 129 -1.51 -24.39 13.98
CA PRO A 129 -1.48 -23.23 14.86
C PRO A 129 -0.60 -23.53 16.09
N PRO A 130 0.24 -22.57 16.53
CA PRO A 130 1.03 -22.75 17.74
C PRO A 130 0.11 -22.90 18.98
N PRO A 131 0.57 -23.60 20.03
CA PRO A 131 -0.21 -23.77 21.25
C PRO A 131 -0.56 -22.42 21.89
N MET A 132 -1.77 -22.33 22.46
CA MET A 132 -2.27 -21.10 23.08
C MET A 132 -1.37 -20.66 24.24
N PRO A 133 -1.01 -19.37 24.34
CA PRO A 133 -0.33 -18.85 25.52
C PRO A 133 -1.28 -18.82 26.72
N SER A 134 -0.84 -19.37 27.85
CA SER A 134 -1.57 -19.43 29.13
C SER A 134 -1.21 -18.29 30.10
N GLY A 135 -0.64 -17.19 29.61
CA GLY A 135 -0.28 -16.04 30.44
C GLY A 135 -1.50 -15.21 30.85
N THR A 136 -1.64 -14.91 32.14
CA THR A 136 -2.61 -13.93 32.65
C THR A 136 -2.19 -12.50 32.25
N PRO A 137 -3.11 -11.66 31.76
CA PRO A 137 -2.83 -10.27 31.41
C PRO A 137 -2.34 -9.47 32.63
N SER A 138 -1.37 -8.58 32.42
CA SER A 138 -0.78 -7.72 33.46
C SER A 138 -1.44 -6.33 33.47
N ASP A 139 -1.61 -5.73 34.65
CA ASP A 139 -2.14 -4.36 34.86
C ASP A 139 -1.15 -3.24 34.43
N GLY A 140 -0.51 -3.39 33.27
CA GLY A 140 0.44 -2.41 32.73
C GLY A 140 -0.24 -1.12 32.24
N GLU A 141 0.53 -0.03 32.18
CA GLU A 141 0.10 1.25 31.60
C GLU A 141 -0.27 1.09 30.12
N PRO A 142 -1.38 1.68 29.64
CA PRO A 142 -1.82 1.52 28.25
C PRO A 142 -0.83 2.19 27.27
N LEU A 143 -0.44 1.45 26.23
CA LEU A 143 0.40 2.00 25.16
C LEU A 143 -0.47 2.69 24.11
N VAL A 144 -0.36 4.02 24.03
CA VAL A 144 -1.09 4.85 23.06
C VAL A 144 -0.19 5.16 21.85
N VAL A 145 -0.55 4.59 20.70
CA VAL A 145 0.22 4.75 19.45
C VAL A 145 -0.47 5.75 18.53
N GLY A 146 0.23 6.82 18.19
CA GLY A 146 -0.21 7.90 17.31
C GLY A 146 0.62 8.00 16.04
N TYR A 147 0.22 8.91 15.14
CA TYR A 147 1.04 9.22 13.97
C TYR A 147 2.21 10.16 14.32
N ASP A 148 3.41 9.88 13.81
CA ASP A 148 4.53 10.82 13.79
C ASP A 148 4.49 11.68 12.50
N PHE A 149 4.09 12.94 12.69
CA PHE A 149 3.94 13.91 11.62
C PHE A 149 5.27 14.52 11.16
N LYS A 150 6.39 14.29 11.87
CA LYS A 150 7.70 14.86 11.48
C LYS A 150 8.11 14.37 10.10
N ALA A 151 7.80 13.12 9.75
CA ALA A 151 8.08 12.55 8.44
C ALA A 151 7.28 13.19 7.29
N LEU A 152 6.13 13.81 7.58
CA LEU A 152 5.26 14.45 6.58
C LEU A 152 5.71 15.87 6.24
N ARG A 153 6.40 16.57 7.16
CA ARG A 153 6.86 17.95 6.94
C ARG A 153 7.73 18.10 5.69
N GLY A 154 8.64 17.14 5.43
CA GLY A 154 9.48 17.16 4.23
C GLY A 154 8.68 17.04 2.93
N SER A 155 7.61 16.23 2.93
CA SER A 155 6.73 16.09 1.78
C SER A 155 5.88 17.34 1.53
N TRP A 156 5.51 18.07 2.60
CA TRP A 156 4.76 19.33 2.49
C TRP A 156 5.61 20.45 1.93
N ALA A 157 6.88 20.56 2.37
CA ALA A 157 7.80 21.55 1.83
C ALA A 157 8.01 21.39 0.31
N LEU A 158 8.24 20.15 -0.15
CA LEU A 158 8.37 19.85 -1.58
C LEU A 158 7.08 20.16 -2.35
N SER A 159 5.92 19.80 -1.79
CA SER A 159 4.62 20.07 -2.41
C SER A 159 4.38 21.58 -2.52
N ALA A 160 4.68 22.35 -1.48
CA ALA A 160 4.53 23.80 -1.48
C ALA A 160 5.43 24.47 -2.53
N VAL A 161 6.68 24.03 -2.66
CA VAL A 161 7.61 24.50 -3.70
C VAL A 161 7.05 24.23 -5.10
N LEU A 162 6.50 23.05 -5.34
CA LEU A 162 5.88 22.74 -6.63
C LEU A 162 4.64 23.61 -6.89
N ILE A 163 3.74 23.71 -5.92
CA ILE A 163 2.47 24.43 -6.08
C ILE A 163 2.69 25.94 -6.28
N ILE A 164 3.68 26.55 -5.63
CA ILE A 164 3.91 28.00 -5.67
C ILE A 164 4.99 28.37 -6.68
N GLY A 165 6.12 27.65 -6.68
CA GLY A 165 7.30 28.01 -7.46
C GLY A 165 7.09 27.88 -8.97
N VAL A 166 6.31 26.89 -9.40
CA VAL A 166 6.09 26.63 -10.82
C VAL A 166 5.11 27.64 -11.45
N PRO A 167 3.97 28.01 -10.81
CA PRO A 167 3.15 29.12 -11.28
C PRO A 167 3.86 30.48 -11.22
N ALA A 168 4.71 30.72 -10.22
CA ALA A 168 5.50 31.96 -10.15
C ALA A 168 6.48 32.09 -11.33
N LEU A 169 7.19 30.99 -11.67
CA LEU A 169 8.08 30.93 -12.83
C LEU A 169 7.32 31.12 -14.17
N ALA A 170 6.10 30.60 -14.22
CA ALA A 170 5.20 30.74 -15.35
C ALA A 170 4.74 32.20 -15.59
N ILE A 171 4.36 32.90 -14.52
CA ILE A 171 3.99 34.32 -14.59
C ILE A 171 5.20 35.14 -15.04
N ALA A 172 6.40 34.84 -14.53
CA ALA A 172 7.63 35.55 -14.87
C ALA A 172 8.06 35.42 -16.35
N THR A 173 7.62 34.39 -17.07
CA THR A 173 8.04 34.09 -18.44
C THR A 173 7.03 34.56 -19.52
N GLY A 174 5.89 35.13 -19.12
CA GLY A 174 4.99 35.87 -20.02
C GLY A 174 4.21 35.05 -21.05
N ARG A 175 4.13 33.71 -20.90
CA ARG A 175 3.46 32.81 -21.87
C ARG A 175 2.19 32.15 -21.30
N PRO A 176 1.12 32.90 -21.02
CA PRO A 176 -0.02 32.46 -20.19
C PRO A 176 -0.71 31.17 -20.66
N TYR A 177 -0.70 30.88 -21.97
CA TYR A 177 -1.46 29.77 -22.57
C TYR A 177 -0.87 28.38 -22.28
N ILE A 178 0.45 28.27 -22.11
CA ILE A 178 1.12 27.02 -21.69
C ILE A 178 0.77 26.70 -20.22
N TYR A 179 0.43 27.73 -19.45
CA TYR A 179 0.28 27.62 -18.01
C TYR A 179 -1.13 27.32 -17.55
N ILE A 180 -2.17 27.45 -18.38
CA ILE A 180 -3.54 27.09 -17.99
C ILE A 180 -3.66 25.59 -17.62
N PRO A 181 -3.28 24.62 -18.47
CA PRO A 181 -3.38 23.20 -18.11
C PRO A 181 -2.43 22.83 -16.96
N MET A 182 -1.27 23.48 -16.90
CA MET A 182 -0.30 23.29 -15.82
C MET A 182 -0.83 23.81 -14.48
N THR A 183 -1.43 25.01 -14.46
CA THR A 183 -2.08 25.60 -13.29
C THR A 183 -3.26 24.76 -12.82
N ILE A 184 -4.06 24.19 -13.74
CA ILE A 184 -5.15 23.26 -13.37
C ILE A 184 -4.59 22.00 -12.72
N ALA A 185 -3.57 21.37 -13.32
CA ALA A 185 -2.94 20.18 -12.76
C ALA A 185 -2.31 20.45 -11.38
N MET A 186 -1.65 21.59 -11.23
CA MET A 186 -1.04 22.01 -9.97
C MET A 186 -2.07 22.41 -8.92
N GLY A 187 -3.15 23.08 -9.31
CA GLY A 187 -4.28 23.39 -8.45
C GLY A 187 -4.97 22.12 -7.95
N ALA A 188 -5.19 21.14 -8.83
CA ALA A 188 -5.71 19.83 -8.45
C ALA A 188 -4.77 19.10 -7.48
N MET A 189 -3.46 19.13 -7.73
CA MET A 189 -2.45 18.56 -6.84
C MET A 189 -2.38 19.30 -5.49
N ALA A 190 -2.54 20.62 -5.49
CA ALA A 190 -2.60 21.45 -4.29
C ALA A 190 -3.82 21.12 -3.44
N ILE A 191 -5.01 21.10 -4.05
CA ILE A 191 -6.26 20.72 -3.39
C ILE A 191 -6.13 19.29 -2.83
N PHE A 192 -5.60 18.35 -3.61
CA PHE A 192 -5.37 16.98 -3.14
C PHE A 192 -4.42 16.94 -1.94
N THR A 193 -3.30 17.66 -1.97
CA THR A 193 -2.35 17.76 -0.86
C THR A 193 -2.99 18.42 0.36
N ILE A 194 -3.78 19.49 0.20
CA ILE A 194 -4.50 20.16 1.29
C ILE A 194 -5.53 19.20 1.89
N VAL A 195 -6.34 18.52 1.08
CA VAL A 195 -7.38 17.59 1.57
C VAL A 195 -6.74 16.40 2.29
N THR A 196 -5.69 15.81 1.73
CA THR A 196 -4.97 14.70 2.38
C THR A 196 -4.30 15.16 3.68
N THR A 197 -3.70 16.34 3.68
CA THR A 197 -3.10 16.95 4.87
C THR A 197 -4.15 17.26 5.94
N ALA A 198 -5.27 17.89 5.58
CA ALA A 198 -6.38 18.18 6.49
C ALA A 198 -6.94 16.90 7.10
N ARG A 199 -7.10 15.83 6.30
CA ARG A 199 -7.49 14.50 6.80
C ARG A 199 -6.48 13.93 7.78
N VAL A 200 -5.19 14.07 7.50
CA VAL A 200 -4.11 13.54 8.36
C VAL A 200 -4.00 14.36 9.66
N VAL A 201 -4.10 15.68 9.59
CA VAL A 201 -4.10 16.59 10.74
C VAL A 201 -5.36 16.42 11.59
N ALA A 202 -6.53 16.25 10.99
CA ALA A 202 -7.77 15.95 11.72
C ALA A 202 -7.64 14.65 12.52
N ARG A 203 -6.86 13.68 12.02
CA ARG A 203 -6.56 12.41 12.71
C ARG A 203 -5.46 12.53 13.77
N ARG A 204 -4.87 13.71 13.99
CA ARG A 204 -3.77 13.89 14.98
C ARG A 204 -4.22 13.66 16.42
N LYS A 205 -5.48 13.96 16.74
CA LYS A 205 -6.02 13.82 18.09
C LYS A 205 -6.48 12.39 18.40
N THR A 206 -6.64 11.55 17.39
CA THR A 206 -7.17 10.20 17.55
C THR A 206 -6.03 9.19 17.41
N PRO A 207 -5.67 8.46 18.48
CA PRO A 207 -4.66 7.42 18.39
C PRO A 207 -5.04 6.38 17.34
N VAL A 208 -4.01 5.83 16.70
CA VAL A 208 -4.16 4.80 15.65
C VAL A 208 -4.47 3.46 16.27
N LEU A 209 -3.76 3.15 17.37
CA LEU A 209 -3.81 1.90 18.09
C LEU A 209 -3.64 2.22 19.57
N VAL A 210 -4.45 1.61 20.43
CA VAL A 210 -4.27 1.63 21.88
C VAL A 210 -4.20 0.19 22.35
N LEU A 211 -3.17 -0.13 23.11
CA LEU A 211 -2.98 -1.45 23.71
C LEU A 211 -3.17 -1.25 25.21
N ASP A 212 -4.21 -1.87 25.76
CA ASP A 212 -4.54 -1.78 27.18
C ASP A 212 -4.71 -3.18 27.77
N SER A 213 -5.16 -3.30 29.02
CA SER A 213 -5.41 -4.60 29.66
C SER A 213 -6.61 -5.36 29.05
N THR A 214 -7.50 -4.68 28.33
CA THR A 214 -8.68 -5.30 27.72
C THR A 214 -8.39 -5.89 26.35
N GLY A 215 -7.50 -5.27 25.57
CA GLY A 215 -7.15 -5.75 24.25
C GLY A 215 -6.43 -4.73 23.36
N VAL A 216 -6.63 -4.92 22.06
CA VAL A 216 -6.14 -4.05 21.00
C VAL A 216 -7.28 -3.18 20.50
N SER A 217 -7.28 -1.91 20.88
CA SER A 217 -8.28 -0.94 20.42
C SER A 217 -7.81 -0.16 19.20
N LEU A 218 -8.74 0.11 18.29
CA LEU A 218 -8.62 0.96 17.11
C LEU A 218 -9.59 2.15 17.25
N PRO A 219 -9.24 3.20 18.03
CA PRO A 219 -10.19 4.26 18.40
C PRO A 219 -10.76 5.04 17.22
N GLN A 220 -10.05 5.07 16.07
CA GLN A 220 -10.55 5.67 14.83
C GLN A 220 -11.81 4.99 14.28
N TYR A 221 -12.09 3.77 14.71
CA TYR A 221 -13.23 2.97 14.27
C TYR A 221 -14.12 2.51 15.42
N ASP A 222 -13.84 2.95 16.66
CA ASP A 222 -14.55 2.51 17.86
C ASP A 222 -14.64 0.97 17.94
N PHE A 223 -13.50 0.31 17.75
CA PHE A 223 -13.42 -1.14 17.64
C PHE A 223 -12.29 -1.68 18.49
N THR A 224 -12.58 -2.63 19.37
CA THR A 224 -11.60 -3.25 20.27
C THR A 224 -11.63 -4.77 20.10
N VAL A 225 -10.43 -5.36 20.03
CA VAL A 225 -10.23 -6.80 19.93
C VAL A 225 -9.66 -7.31 21.24
N PRO A 226 -10.43 -8.08 22.02
CA PRO A 226 -9.96 -8.61 23.30
C PRO A 226 -8.72 -9.48 23.15
N TRP A 227 -7.79 -9.42 24.12
CA TRP A 227 -6.59 -10.26 24.12
C TRP A 227 -6.85 -11.76 23.95
N PRO A 228 -7.89 -12.36 24.58
CA PRO A 228 -8.19 -13.78 24.40
C PRO A 228 -8.54 -14.16 22.95
N GLN A 229 -8.88 -13.19 22.10
CA GLN A 229 -9.17 -13.44 20.69
C GLN A 229 -7.92 -13.34 19.80
N ILE A 230 -6.76 -12.98 20.34
CA ILE A 230 -5.50 -12.79 19.60
C ILE A 230 -4.57 -13.96 19.91
N ALA A 231 -4.29 -14.78 18.90
CA ALA A 231 -3.45 -15.97 19.03
C ALA A 231 -1.96 -15.62 19.09
N THR A 232 -1.49 -14.74 18.20
CA THR A 232 -0.08 -14.35 18.12
C THR A 232 0.07 -12.95 17.52
N VAL A 233 1.16 -12.26 17.88
CA VAL A 233 1.56 -11.01 17.23
C VAL A 233 2.81 -11.27 16.41
N ARG A 234 2.71 -11.07 15.09
CA ARG A 234 3.82 -11.27 14.16
C ARG A 234 4.43 -9.95 13.74
N VAL A 235 5.76 -9.90 13.71
CA VAL A 235 6.49 -8.77 13.12
C VAL A 235 7.02 -9.20 11.77
N LEU A 236 6.40 -8.68 10.71
CA LEU A 236 6.84 -8.93 9.34
C LEU A 236 7.72 -7.78 8.85
N PRO A 237 8.87 -8.06 8.21
CA PRO A 237 9.59 -7.03 7.49
C PRO A 237 8.69 -6.49 6.37
N LEU A 238 8.63 -5.16 6.22
CA LEU A 238 7.97 -4.61 5.04
C LEU A 238 8.69 -5.14 3.80
N PRO A 239 8.00 -5.79 2.84
CA PRO A 239 8.64 -6.32 1.65
C PRO A 239 9.41 -5.20 0.93
N ARG A 240 10.71 -5.46 0.72
CA ARG A 240 11.78 -4.56 0.23
C ARG A 240 11.25 -3.51 -0.77
N GLY A 241 11.23 -2.25 -0.35
CA GLY A 241 10.73 -1.15 -1.18
C GLY A 241 10.96 0.28 -0.69
N SER A 242 11.36 0.51 0.57
CA SER A 242 11.87 1.82 1.00
C SER A 242 13.39 1.82 0.88
N GLY A 243 13.96 2.77 0.14
CA GLY A 243 15.41 2.91 -0.07
C GLY A 243 16.26 3.06 1.21
N ARG A 244 15.64 3.11 2.39
CA ARG A 244 16.31 2.90 3.68
C ARG A 244 16.06 1.46 4.13
N ARG A 245 17.12 0.64 4.08
CA ARG A 245 17.12 -0.78 4.48
C ARG A 245 16.46 -0.95 5.86
N GLY A 246 15.49 -1.88 5.95
CA GLY A 246 15.11 -2.56 7.21
C GLY A 246 14.40 -1.77 8.32
N LYS A 247 14.22 -0.44 8.21
CA LYS A 247 13.70 0.33 9.35
C LYS A 247 12.20 0.18 9.60
N HIS A 248 11.41 -0.09 8.57
CA HIS A 248 9.96 -0.18 8.73
C HIS A 248 9.50 -1.63 8.79
N ARG A 249 8.66 -1.91 9.78
CA ARG A 249 8.10 -3.22 10.05
C ARG A 249 6.58 -3.13 10.05
N MET A 250 5.95 -4.28 9.93
CA MET A 250 4.51 -4.41 9.97
C MET A 250 4.16 -5.36 11.09
N ILE A 251 3.27 -4.91 11.95
CA ILE A 251 2.77 -5.67 13.09
C ILE A 251 1.45 -6.28 12.64
N VAL A 252 1.35 -7.59 12.75
CA VAL A 252 0.18 -8.37 12.34
C VAL A 252 -0.35 -9.07 13.57
N PHE A 253 -1.53 -8.66 14.04
CA PHE A 253 -2.20 -9.33 15.16
C PHE A 253 -3.03 -10.45 14.56
N VAL A 254 -2.70 -11.70 14.82
CA VAL A 254 -3.38 -12.87 14.25
C VAL A 254 -4.49 -13.29 15.20
N PRO A 255 -5.78 -13.09 14.85
CA PRO A 255 -6.89 -13.57 15.68
C PRO A 255 -6.99 -15.09 15.69
N LEU A 256 -7.63 -15.65 16.72
CA LEU A 256 -8.05 -17.06 16.76
C LEU A 256 -9.09 -17.35 15.67
N ASP A 257 -10.06 -16.45 15.49
CA ASP A 257 -11.10 -16.53 14.46
C ASP A 257 -11.19 -15.22 13.66
N ASN A 258 -10.69 -15.27 12.43
CA ASN A 258 -10.73 -14.13 11.51
C ASN A 258 -12.16 -13.74 11.12
N GLN A 259 -13.09 -14.69 11.02
CA GLN A 259 -14.47 -14.40 10.59
C GLN A 259 -15.23 -13.65 11.67
N LEU A 260 -15.06 -14.04 12.93
CA LEU A 260 -15.68 -13.38 14.07
C LEU A 260 -15.27 -11.91 14.14
N ILE A 261 -13.97 -11.61 14.01
CA ILE A 261 -13.46 -10.22 13.99
C ILE A 261 -14.02 -9.42 12.81
N LEU A 262 -14.16 -10.05 11.64
CA LEU A 262 -14.70 -9.38 10.45
C LEU A 262 -16.20 -9.09 10.55
N GLN A 263 -16.95 -9.90 11.30
CA GLN A 263 -18.38 -9.73 11.52
C GLN A 263 -18.67 -8.66 12.59
N SER A 264 -17.82 -8.55 13.61
CA SER A 264 -17.96 -7.53 14.65
C SER A 264 -17.43 -6.16 14.23
N ALA A 265 -16.57 -6.09 13.21
CA ALA A 265 -16.00 -4.84 12.73
C ALA A 265 -17.01 -3.95 11.98
N PRO A 266 -16.99 -2.61 12.18
CA PRO A 266 -17.79 -1.67 11.40
C PRO A 266 -17.57 -1.83 9.88
N PRO A 267 -18.56 -1.57 9.01
CA PRO A 267 -18.46 -1.89 7.57
C PRO A 267 -17.24 -1.29 6.86
N LYS A 268 -16.85 -0.07 7.23
CA LYS A 268 -15.65 0.61 6.68
C LYS A 268 -14.36 -0.11 7.09
N LEU A 269 -14.28 -0.54 8.36
CA LEU A 269 -13.14 -1.26 8.90
C LEU A 269 -13.10 -2.69 8.33
N ALA A 270 -14.23 -3.40 8.31
CA ALA A 270 -14.36 -4.74 7.74
C ALA A 270 -13.86 -4.79 6.29
N ASN A 271 -14.16 -3.78 5.47
CA ASN A 271 -13.62 -3.69 4.10
C ASN A 271 -12.10 -3.48 4.05
N SER A 272 -11.53 -2.77 5.02
CA SER A 272 -10.07 -2.64 5.17
C SER A 272 -9.45 -3.95 5.64
N MET A 273 -10.04 -4.59 6.65
CA MET A 273 -9.62 -5.85 7.23
C MET A 273 -9.68 -7.01 6.23
N ARG A 274 -10.74 -7.12 5.41
CA ARG A 274 -10.82 -8.12 4.32
C ARG A 274 -9.67 -7.98 3.33
N ARG A 275 -9.30 -6.73 3.01
CA ARG A 275 -8.14 -6.46 2.16
C ARG A 275 -6.85 -6.88 2.86
N ALA A 276 -6.65 -6.47 4.11
CA ALA A 276 -5.48 -6.83 4.91
C ALA A 276 -5.32 -8.35 5.06
N MET A 277 -6.43 -9.06 5.32
CA MET A 277 -6.48 -10.51 5.44
C MET A 277 -6.01 -11.20 4.15
N GLY A 278 -6.37 -10.65 3.00
CA GLY A 278 -5.86 -11.16 1.73
C GLY A 278 -4.34 -10.99 1.59
N PHE A 279 -3.78 -9.83 1.96
CA PHE A 279 -2.36 -9.55 1.78
C PHE A 279 -1.44 -10.16 2.84
N TYR A 280 -1.91 -10.23 4.08
CA TYR A 280 -1.08 -10.47 5.26
C TYR A 280 -1.57 -11.64 6.10
N GLY A 281 -2.65 -12.30 5.69
CA GLY A 281 -3.23 -13.44 6.41
C GLY A 281 -3.96 -13.07 7.71
N SER A 282 -4.08 -11.78 8.04
CA SER A 282 -4.82 -11.32 9.22
C SER A 282 -5.58 -10.01 8.94
N PRO A 283 -6.74 -9.82 9.59
CA PRO A 283 -7.54 -8.59 9.47
C PRO A 283 -6.88 -7.37 10.13
N ILE A 284 -6.07 -7.56 11.17
CA ILE A 284 -5.54 -6.46 11.99
C ILE A 284 -4.05 -6.28 11.69
N VAL A 285 -3.75 -5.26 10.91
CA VAL A 285 -2.39 -4.97 10.46
C VAL A 285 -2.06 -3.52 10.68
N VAL A 286 -0.94 -3.28 11.35
CA VAL A 286 -0.44 -1.95 11.69
C VAL A 286 0.94 -1.78 11.08
N MET A 287 1.13 -0.72 10.31
CA MET A 287 2.43 -0.39 9.72
C MET A 287 3.16 0.60 10.63
N ASP A 288 4.38 0.28 11.04
CA ASP A 288 5.24 1.14 11.87
C ASP A 288 5.56 2.49 11.18
N LYS A 289 5.53 2.50 9.83
CA LYS A 289 5.87 3.71 9.08
C LYS A 289 4.91 4.88 9.41
N GLY A 290 5.47 5.87 10.10
CA GLY A 290 4.76 7.09 10.46
C GLY A 290 4.02 6.98 11.78
N LEU A 291 4.33 5.99 12.61
CA LEU A 291 3.93 5.96 14.02
C LEU A 291 4.99 6.63 14.89
N ASN A 292 4.58 7.14 16.05
CA ASN A 292 5.50 7.66 17.08
C ASN A 292 6.19 6.55 17.88
N THR A 293 5.65 5.33 17.82
CA THR A 293 6.07 4.14 18.56
C THR A 293 6.55 3.07 17.58
N GLY A 294 7.71 2.47 17.86
CA GLY A 294 8.30 1.45 16.98
C GLY A 294 7.61 0.09 17.09
N ALA A 295 7.78 -0.77 16.08
CA ALA A 295 7.15 -2.09 16.09
C ALA A 295 7.56 -3.00 17.26
N GLU A 296 8.82 -2.93 17.71
CA GLU A 296 9.30 -3.74 18.84
C GLU A 296 8.66 -3.30 20.17
N GLU A 297 8.42 -2.01 20.34
CA GLU A 297 7.76 -1.46 21.52
C GLU A 297 6.28 -1.86 21.57
N ILE A 298 5.61 -1.83 20.41
CA ILE A 298 4.22 -2.32 20.27
C ILE A 298 4.13 -3.82 20.59
N VAL A 299 5.08 -4.62 20.11
CA VAL A 299 5.11 -6.06 20.33
C VAL A 299 5.47 -6.40 21.78
N GLY A 300 6.40 -5.65 22.37
CA GLY A 300 6.73 -5.74 23.79
C GLY A 300 5.51 -5.44 24.67
N ALA A 301 4.78 -4.37 24.38
CA ALA A 301 3.55 -4.05 25.09
C ALA A 301 2.46 -5.11 24.90
N ALA A 302 2.30 -5.65 23.69
CA ALA A 302 1.35 -6.74 23.45
C ALA A 302 1.71 -8.02 24.22
N ALA A 303 3.00 -8.33 24.36
CA ALA A 303 3.46 -9.46 25.15
C ALA A 303 3.24 -9.23 26.66
N THR A 304 3.53 -8.03 27.16
CA THR A 304 3.36 -7.68 28.58
C THR A 304 1.88 -7.60 28.98
N LEU A 305 1.05 -6.89 28.20
CA LEU A 305 -0.35 -6.64 28.52
C LEU A 305 -1.24 -7.86 28.24
N GLY A 306 -1.04 -8.51 27.09
CA GLY A 306 -1.91 -9.59 26.63
C GLY A 306 -1.39 -11.00 26.88
N GLY A 307 -0.15 -11.17 27.35
CA GLY A 307 0.50 -12.48 27.45
C GLY A 307 0.71 -13.16 26.09
N VAL A 308 0.58 -12.43 24.98
CA VAL A 308 0.56 -13.00 23.63
C VAL A 308 1.99 -13.26 23.13
N GLN A 309 2.23 -14.43 22.54
CA GLN A 309 3.54 -14.75 21.97
C GLN A 309 3.86 -13.85 20.77
N ALA A 310 5.04 -13.23 20.83
CA ALA A 310 5.62 -12.44 19.76
C ALA A 310 6.45 -13.31 18.81
N GLU A 311 5.98 -13.49 17.58
CA GLU A 311 6.71 -14.23 16.56
C GLU A 311 7.48 -13.25 15.64
N ARG A 312 8.82 -13.31 15.69
CA ARG A 312 9.68 -12.53 14.80
C ARG A 312 9.95 -13.31 13.52
N THR A 313 9.07 -13.15 12.53
CA THR A 313 9.26 -13.78 11.22
C THR A 313 10.30 -13.01 10.41
N GLY A 314 11.59 -13.27 10.63
CA GLY A 314 12.65 -12.78 9.74
C GLY A 314 13.92 -12.24 10.38
N ALA A 315 14.42 -12.84 11.46
CA ALA A 315 15.88 -12.89 11.58
C ALA A 315 16.38 -13.81 10.46
N ALA A 316 16.88 -13.24 9.36
CA ALA A 316 17.83 -13.99 8.55
C ALA A 316 18.94 -14.44 9.51
N PRO A 317 19.39 -15.72 9.48
CA PRO A 317 20.50 -16.15 10.31
C PRO A 317 21.64 -15.15 10.12
N THR A 318 22.06 -14.53 11.22
CA THR A 318 23.29 -13.76 11.24
C THR A 318 24.42 -14.69 10.79
N PRO A 319 25.19 -14.33 9.75
CA PRO A 319 26.39 -15.09 9.40
C PRO A 319 27.38 -15.08 10.56
#